data_AF-A0A8C3BFG7-F1
#
_entry.id   AF-A0A8C3BFG7-F1
#
_cell.length_a   1.000
_cell.length_b   1.000
_cell.length_c   1.000
_cell.angle_alpha   90.00
_cell.angle_beta   90.00
_cell.angle_gamma   90.00
#
_symmetry.space_group_name_H-M   'P 1'
#
loop_
_entity.id
_entity.type
_entity.pdbx_description
1 polymer ?
#
loop_
_entity_poly.entity_id
_entity_poly.type
_entity_poly.pdbx_seq_one_letter_code
_entity_poly.pdbx_strand_id
1 'polypeptide(L)'
;MLTSPSLPAGPALPLPPPEELLPHPGLGRLLAALGAGPEGAGLGVAGGRSLRRAEAELGRQRAAWLAREGLWRAVLELLREPRPQEAPPTAELALALAELRLGPPLLAALLPPPQDPAPLRLRLLPLVERRLAGKVGQLADYFRGRGRDVTARGDDVSDDVTAVAEELAAQRRRLEAATARRRRLAGQLESLRRLYPQVLGRCGALLGRLQEARAEGAELERRRGLYLEAKGAATLLKIRLEELTLLLDTYSPAVLEAHRVIRSRLEAALSRAEGELSGAREALEALHALGPGFQAAAAEYGRLRERIRHRRWALRQLQGRDGDVTDDVSDDDTKDGGPA
;
A
#
# COMPACT_ATOMS: atom_id res chain seq x y z
N MET A 1 17.52 42.86 -16.02
CA MET A 1 17.51 41.59 -16.77
C MET A 1 17.93 40.49 -15.82
N LEU A 2 16.99 39.69 -15.32
CA LEU A 2 17.27 38.43 -14.62
C LEU A 2 16.21 37.44 -15.08
N THR A 3 16.63 36.52 -15.94
CA THR A 3 15.84 35.44 -16.52
C THR A 3 15.55 34.39 -15.47
N SER A 4 14.27 34.01 -15.33
CA SER A 4 13.85 32.85 -14.53
C SER A 4 14.12 31.56 -15.31
N PRO A 5 14.61 30.48 -14.68
CA PRO A 5 14.80 29.21 -15.36
C PRO A 5 13.44 28.53 -15.59
N SER A 6 13.14 28.20 -16.85
CA SER A 6 12.01 27.36 -17.24
C SER A 6 12.24 25.92 -16.75
N LEU A 7 11.36 25.42 -15.88
CA LEU A 7 11.31 24.01 -15.53
C LEU A 7 10.78 23.20 -16.73
N PRO A 8 11.39 22.05 -17.08
CA PRO A 8 10.95 21.21 -18.18
C PRO A 8 9.60 20.55 -17.85
N ALA A 9 8.71 20.50 -18.85
CA ALA A 9 7.48 19.74 -18.80
C ALA A 9 7.80 18.26 -18.53
N GLY A 10 7.36 17.74 -17.38
CA GLY A 10 7.43 16.33 -17.06
C GLY A 10 6.52 15.50 -17.98
N PRO A 11 6.82 14.20 -18.19
CA PRO A 11 6.11 13.36 -19.14
C PRO A 11 4.63 13.22 -18.74
N ALA A 12 3.75 13.48 -19.71
CA ALA A 12 2.33 13.17 -19.59
C ALA A 12 2.19 11.65 -19.43
N LEU A 13 1.87 11.19 -18.22
CA LEU A 13 1.45 9.82 -17.99
C LEU A 13 0.17 9.57 -18.81
N PRO A 14 0.14 8.58 -19.72
CA PRO A 14 -1.06 8.27 -20.47
C PRO A 14 -2.17 7.80 -19.52
N LEU A 15 -3.35 8.41 -19.66
CA LEU A 15 -4.55 7.98 -18.94
C LEU A 15 -4.87 6.52 -19.30
N PRO A 16 -5.23 5.66 -18.32
CA PRO A 16 -5.61 4.28 -18.60
C PRO A 16 -6.90 4.21 -19.45
N PRO A 17 -7.03 3.19 -20.31
CA PRO A 17 -8.17 3.05 -21.20
C PRO A 17 -9.48 2.85 -20.43
N PRO A 18 -10.64 3.25 -21.00
CA PRO A 18 -11.93 3.30 -20.34
C PRO A 18 -12.46 1.95 -19.80
N GLU A 19 -11.87 0.83 -20.24
CA GLU A 19 -12.24 -0.53 -19.84
C GLU A 19 -11.83 -0.85 -18.38
N GLU A 20 -10.77 -0.23 -17.86
CA GLU A 20 -10.28 -0.45 -16.49
C GLU A 20 -11.07 0.34 -15.42
N LEU A 21 -11.89 1.31 -15.84
CA LEU A 21 -12.68 2.19 -14.96
C LEU A 21 -14.11 1.72 -14.72
N LEU A 22 -14.56 0.67 -15.43
CA LEU A 22 -15.87 0.04 -15.28
C LEU A 22 -16.23 -0.43 -13.85
N PRO A 23 -15.29 -0.95 -13.01
CA PRO A 23 -15.62 -1.37 -11.65
C PRO A 23 -15.75 -0.20 -10.63
N HIS A 24 -15.39 1.03 -11.00
CA HIS A 24 -15.36 2.17 -10.08
C HIS A 24 -16.10 3.41 -10.62
N PRO A 25 -17.44 3.42 -10.59
CA PRO A 25 -18.24 4.51 -11.16
C PRO A 25 -18.02 5.86 -10.47
N GLY A 26 -17.55 5.87 -9.22
CA GLY A 26 -17.18 7.11 -8.50
C GLY A 26 -15.90 7.76 -9.02
N LEU A 27 -14.92 6.96 -9.43
CA LEU A 27 -13.65 7.42 -9.99
C LEU A 27 -13.85 7.90 -11.44
N GLY A 28 -14.66 7.18 -12.21
CA GLY A 28 -15.11 7.60 -13.54
C GLY A 28 -15.87 8.93 -13.51
N ARG A 29 -16.72 9.18 -12.49
CA ARG A 29 -17.40 10.48 -12.32
C ARG A 29 -16.46 11.61 -11.93
N LEU A 30 -15.43 11.33 -11.13
CA LEU A 30 -14.41 12.33 -10.77
C LEU A 30 -13.51 12.70 -11.95
N LEU A 31 -13.07 11.70 -12.72
CA LEU A 31 -12.30 11.89 -13.94
C LEU A 31 -13.13 12.53 -15.04
N ALA A 32 -14.42 12.20 -15.16
CA ALA A 32 -15.35 12.90 -16.05
C ALA A 32 -15.64 14.34 -15.58
N ALA A 33 -15.72 14.60 -14.27
CA ALA A 33 -15.85 15.97 -13.76
C ALA A 33 -14.57 16.81 -13.97
N LEU A 34 -13.40 16.18 -13.96
CA LEU A 34 -12.11 16.79 -14.27
C LEU A 34 -11.86 16.92 -15.78
N GLY A 35 -12.37 15.98 -16.58
CA GLY A 35 -12.22 15.90 -18.05
C GLY A 35 -13.35 16.56 -18.85
N ALA A 36 -14.49 16.88 -18.23
CA ALA A 36 -15.59 17.64 -18.85
C ALA A 36 -15.37 19.16 -18.83
N GLY A 37 -14.22 19.63 -18.36
CA GLY A 37 -13.72 20.95 -18.76
C GLY A 37 -13.13 20.81 -20.17
N PRO A 38 -13.61 21.56 -21.17
CA PRO A 38 -13.15 21.40 -22.55
C PRO A 38 -11.63 21.50 -22.62
N GLU A 39 -11.05 20.57 -23.37
CA GLU A 39 -9.63 20.50 -23.71
C GLU A 39 -9.09 21.89 -24.03
N GLY A 40 -8.11 22.33 -23.25
CA GLY A 40 -7.44 23.61 -23.46
C GLY A 40 -8.20 24.84 -22.93
N ALA A 41 -7.63 25.52 -21.94
CA ALA A 41 -7.93 26.90 -21.54
C ALA A 41 -9.10 27.21 -20.57
N GLY A 42 -9.84 26.23 -20.03
CA GLY A 42 -10.91 26.52 -19.04
C GLY A 42 -10.42 26.83 -17.61
N LEU A 43 -9.68 25.89 -17.02
CA LEU A 43 -9.18 25.99 -15.63
C LEU A 43 -7.92 26.86 -15.51
N GLY A 44 -7.09 26.92 -16.56
CA GLY A 44 -5.88 27.77 -16.58
C GLY A 44 -6.19 29.26 -16.59
N VAL A 45 -7.28 29.68 -17.25
CA VAL A 45 -7.66 31.10 -17.29
C VAL A 45 -8.46 31.50 -16.03
N ALA A 46 -9.34 30.63 -15.51
CA ALA A 46 -10.01 30.88 -14.23
C ALA A 46 -9.03 30.85 -13.05
N GLY A 47 -8.17 29.83 -12.98
CA GLY A 47 -7.07 29.71 -12.03
C GLY A 47 -6.03 30.81 -12.19
N GLY A 48 -5.66 31.17 -13.42
CA GLY A 48 -4.76 32.28 -13.73
C GLY A 48 -5.35 33.63 -13.34
N ARG A 49 -6.67 33.84 -13.52
CA ARG A 49 -7.35 35.05 -13.03
C ARG A 49 -7.42 35.10 -11.51
N SER A 50 -7.65 33.97 -10.82
CA SER A 50 -7.60 33.93 -9.35
C SER A 50 -6.19 34.15 -8.82
N LEU A 51 -5.18 33.61 -9.50
CA LEU A 51 -3.77 33.74 -9.12
C LEU A 51 -3.28 35.17 -9.33
N ARG A 52 -3.56 35.79 -10.48
CA ARG A 52 -3.29 37.23 -10.72
C ARG A 52 -4.02 38.15 -9.74
N ARG A 53 -5.26 37.78 -9.34
CA ARG A 53 -6.00 38.53 -8.31
C ARG A 53 -5.36 38.37 -6.93
N ALA A 54 -4.89 37.18 -6.59
CA ALA A 54 -4.17 36.92 -5.34
C ALA A 54 -2.84 37.66 -5.31
N GLU A 55 -2.08 37.67 -6.42
CA GLU A 55 -0.82 38.41 -6.56
C GLU A 55 -1.03 39.92 -6.45
N ALA A 56 -2.07 40.47 -7.10
CA ALA A 56 -2.42 41.88 -6.97
C ALA A 56 -2.84 42.25 -5.54
N GLU A 57 -3.55 41.35 -4.85
CA GLU A 57 -3.93 41.55 -3.45
C GLU A 57 -2.71 41.47 -2.51
N LEU A 58 -1.79 40.54 -2.76
CA LEU A 58 -0.52 40.43 -2.05
C LEU A 58 0.35 41.69 -2.27
N GLY A 59 0.36 42.23 -3.49
CA GLY A 59 1.00 43.50 -3.81
C GLY A 59 0.39 44.67 -3.04
N ARG A 60 -0.94 44.75 -2.97
CA ARG A 60 -1.64 45.77 -2.17
C ARG A 60 -1.38 45.63 -0.67
N GLN A 61 -1.38 44.41 -0.15
CA GLN A 61 -1.10 44.14 1.26
C GLN A 61 0.36 44.45 1.62
N ARG A 62 1.31 44.11 0.74
CA ARG A 62 2.72 44.52 0.90
C ARG A 62 2.88 46.03 0.86
N ALA A 63 2.25 46.73 -0.08
CA ALA A 63 2.30 48.19 -0.14
C ALA A 63 1.70 48.85 1.11
N ALA A 64 0.55 48.34 1.60
CA ALA A 64 -0.08 48.81 2.82
C ALA A 64 0.77 48.51 4.06
N TRP A 65 1.43 47.36 4.12
CA TRP A 65 2.35 47.00 5.19
C TRP A 65 3.59 47.89 5.18
N LEU A 66 4.22 48.11 4.03
CA LEU A 66 5.38 49.01 3.88
C LEU A 66 5.02 50.46 4.22
N ALA A 67 3.81 50.93 3.88
CA ALA A 67 3.35 52.26 4.28
C ALA A 67 3.16 52.38 5.81
N ARG A 68 2.63 51.33 6.45
CA ARG A 68 2.52 51.27 7.92
C ARG A 68 3.87 51.16 8.60
N GLU A 69 4.79 50.38 8.04
CA GLU A 69 6.15 50.24 8.54
C GLU A 69 6.94 51.55 8.36
N GLY A 70 6.76 52.25 7.24
CA GLY A 70 7.32 53.59 7.00
C GLY A 70 6.78 54.63 7.97
N LEU A 71 5.47 54.63 8.25
CA LEU A 71 4.86 55.46 9.30
C LEU A 71 5.42 55.12 10.68
N TRP A 72 5.56 53.83 11.00
CA TRP A 72 6.12 53.39 12.27
C TRP A 72 7.58 53.80 12.42
N ARG A 73 8.40 53.65 11.36
CA ARG A 73 9.79 54.12 11.34
C ARG A 73 9.89 55.63 11.42
N ALA A 74 9.02 56.38 10.76
CA ALA A 74 8.95 57.84 10.87
C ALA A 74 8.54 58.28 12.29
N VAL A 75 7.66 57.54 12.96
CA VAL A 75 7.33 57.75 14.39
C VAL A 75 8.53 57.42 15.29
N LEU A 76 9.28 56.36 14.99
CA LEU A 76 10.51 56.03 15.71
C LEU A 76 11.63 57.05 15.47
N GLU A 77 11.74 57.63 14.27
CA GLU A 77 12.66 58.74 13.98
C GLU A 77 12.21 60.05 14.65
N LEU A 78 10.89 60.31 14.72
CA LEU A 78 10.29 61.40 15.51
C LEU A 78 10.62 61.31 17.01
N LEU A 79 10.85 60.10 17.52
CA LEU A 79 11.30 59.85 18.89
C LEU A 79 12.83 59.95 19.03
N ARG A 80 13.60 59.90 17.94
CA ARG A 80 15.08 59.92 17.91
C ARG A 80 15.71 61.26 17.52
N GLU A 81 14.97 62.23 16.98
CA GLU A 81 15.50 63.59 16.71
C GLU A 81 16.04 64.25 18.01
N PRO A 82 17.18 64.97 17.97
CA PRO A 82 17.83 65.50 19.16
C PRO A 82 16.93 66.47 19.92
N ARG A 83 16.86 66.25 21.24
CA ARG A 83 15.96 66.96 22.16
C ARG A 83 16.41 68.41 22.35
N PRO A 84 15.49 69.39 22.51
CA PRO A 84 15.86 70.75 22.90
C PRO A 84 16.53 70.75 24.29
N GLN A 85 17.59 71.55 24.41
CA GLN A 85 18.59 71.58 25.47
C GLN A 85 18.11 72.10 26.85
N GLU A 86 16.80 72.14 27.10
CA GLU A 86 16.19 72.90 28.20
C GLU A 86 15.28 72.06 29.13
N ALA A 87 15.41 70.74 29.16
CA ALA A 87 14.64 69.91 30.09
C ALA A 87 15.36 69.74 31.44
N PRO A 88 14.68 69.87 32.59
CA PRO A 88 15.31 69.67 33.90
C PRO A 88 15.80 68.22 34.07
N PRO A 89 16.92 68.00 34.80
CA PRO A 89 17.66 66.72 34.81
C PRO A 89 16.85 65.52 35.32
N THR A 90 15.76 65.74 36.06
CA THR A 90 14.87 64.69 36.55
C THR A 90 13.96 64.10 35.47
N ALA A 91 13.56 64.89 34.46
CA ALA A 91 12.73 64.40 33.35
C ALA A 91 13.55 63.67 32.28
N GLU A 92 14.80 64.10 32.08
CA GLU A 92 15.74 63.47 31.16
C GLU A 92 16.16 62.07 31.63
N LEU A 93 16.41 61.92 32.94
CA LEU A 93 16.73 60.64 33.56
C LEU A 93 15.54 59.67 33.51
N ALA A 94 14.31 60.17 33.68
CA ALA A 94 13.10 59.36 33.57
C ALA A 94 12.82 58.87 32.13
N LEU A 95 13.11 59.70 31.12
CA LEU A 95 12.96 59.34 29.70
C LEU A 95 14.05 58.38 29.23
N ALA A 96 15.31 58.57 29.64
CA ALA A 96 16.40 57.64 29.35
C ALA A 96 16.16 56.26 29.97
N LEU A 97 15.62 56.21 31.19
CA LEU A 97 15.21 54.96 31.84
C LEU A 97 14.02 54.28 31.15
N ALA A 98 13.10 55.04 30.54
CA ALA A 98 12.00 54.48 29.75
C ALA A 98 12.46 53.91 28.41
N GLU A 99 13.45 54.54 27.77
CA GLU A 99 14.08 54.05 26.53
C GLU A 99 14.89 52.77 26.77
N LEU A 100 15.62 52.67 27.89
CA LEU A 100 16.34 51.46 28.28
C LEU A 100 15.41 50.28 28.58
N ARG A 101 14.16 50.55 29.02
CA ARG A 101 13.12 49.53 29.23
C ARG A 101 12.46 49.01 27.95
N LEU A 102 12.54 49.75 26.85
CA LEU A 102 12.10 49.30 25.52
C LEU A 102 13.15 48.39 24.84
N GLY A 103 14.33 48.24 25.46
CA GLY A 103 15.42 47.35 25.03
C GLY A 103 15.26 45.89 25.48
N PRO A 104 16.35 45.08 25.42
CA PRO A 104 16.30 43.64 25.71
C PRO A 104 15.75 43.33 27.13
N PRO A 105 14.96 42.25 27.30
CA PRO A 105 14.17 42.00 28.52
C PRO A 105 15.01 41.81 29.79
N LEU A 106 16.28 41.44 29.66
CA LEU A 106 17.20 41.24 30.78
C LEU A 106 17.62 42.54 31.49
N LEU A 107 17.66 43.66 30.77
CA LEU A 107 17.99 44.97 31.33
C LEU A 107 16.78 45.63 32.03
N ALA A 108 15.57 45.33 31.56
CA ALA A 108 14.33 45.84 32.16
C ALA A 108 14.09 45.29 33.58
N ALA A 109 14.60 44.09 33.90
CA ALA A 109 14.44 43.43 35.18
C ALA A 109 15.31 44.01 36.31
N LEU A 110 16.36 44.77 35.98
CA LEU A 110 17.33 45.33 36.94
C LEU A 110 17.01 46.78 37.36
N LEU A 111 15.90 47.36 36.89
CA LEU A 111 15.57 48.77 37.07
C LEU A 111 14.39 48.97 38.04
N PRO A 112 14.49 49.86 39.06
CA PRO A 112 13.45 50.05 40.06
C PRO A 112 12.13 50.52 39.43
N PRO A 113 10.97 49.90 39.75
CA PRO A 113 9.70 50.14 39.05
C PRO A 113 9.28 51.62 39.12
N PRO A 114 8.70 52.19 38.05
CA PRO A 114 8.39 53.61 38.00
C PRO A 114 7.28 53.95 39.00
N GLN A 115 7.55 54.89 39.91
CA GLN A 115 6.51 55.52 40.71
C GLN A 115 5.70 56.44 39.79
N ASP A 116 4.41 56.08 39.63
CA ASP A 116 3.33 56.74 38.89
C ASP A 116 3.65 57.36 37.50
N PRO A 117 3.15 56.78 36.38
CA PRO A 117 3.34 57.31 35.03
C PRO A 117 2.41 58.48 34.64
N ALA A 118 1.52 58.90 35.54
CA ALA A 118 0.51 59.92 35.30
C ALA A 118 1.08 61.33 35.01
N PRO A 119 2.04 61.89 35.79
CA PRO A 119 2.56 63.24 35.55
C PRO A 119 3.42 63.34 34.28
N LEU A 120 4.07 62.24 33.87
CA LEU A 120 4.85 62.18 32.63
C LEU A 120 3.94 62.15 31.40
N ARG A 121 2.83 61.40 31.46
CA ARG A 121 1.83 61.39 30.37
C ARG A 121 1.18 62.77 30.15
N LEU A 122 0.86 63.48 31.23
CA LEU A 122 0.26 64.82 31.16
C LEU A 122 1.17 65.87 30.52
N ARG A 123 2.50 65.69 30.59
CA ARG A 123 3.48 66.62 30.00
C ARG A 123 4.00 66.20 28.62
N LEU A 124 3.98 64.91 28.30
CA LEU A 124 4.39 64.41 27.00
C LEU A 124 3.29 64.57 25.93
N LEU A 125 2.02 64.43 26.31
CA LEU A 125 0.90 64.56 25.38
C LEU A 125 0.88 65.91 24.62
N PRO A 126 1.06 67.09 25.27
CA PRO A 126 1.06 68.37 24.58
C PRO A 126 2.27 68.56 23.65
N LEU A 127 3.42 67.96 23.97
CA LEU A 127 4.62 68.02 23.13
C LEU A 127 4.48 67.13 21.90
N VAL A 128 3.86 65.96 22.05
CA VAL A 128 3.54 65.06 20.93
C VAL A 128 2.47 65.69 20.04
N GLU A 129 1.43 66.30 20.60
CA GLU A 129 0.40 67.01 19.84
C GLU A 129 0.97 68.21 19.06
N ARG A 130 1.85 69.02 19.68
CA ARG A 130 2.54 70.12 18.97
C ARG A 130 3.42 69.62 17.82
N ARG A 131 4.15 68.53 18.01
CA ARG A 131 5.01 67.94 16.97
C ARG A 131 4.20 67.28 15.85
N LEU A 132 3.10 66.60 16.18
CA LEU A 132 2.15 66.07 15.21
C LEU A 132 1.49 67.20 14.43
N ALA A 133 1.07 68.28 15.08
CA ALA A 133 0.52 69.46 14.40
C ALA A 133 1.54 70.09 13.43
N GLY A 134 2.82 70.18 13.83
CA GLY A 134 3.90 70.65 12.95
C GLY A 134 4.11 69.76 11.72
N LYS A 135 4.11 68.43 11.87
CA LYS A 135 4.27 67.48 10.74
C LYS A 135 3.01 67.39 9.87
N VAL A 136 1.80 67.56 10.44
CA VAL A 136 0.56 67.73 9.67
C VAL A 136 0.60 69.02 8.86
N GLY A 137 1.18 70.10 9.40
CA GLY A 137 1.50 71.31 8.66
C GLY A 137 2.47 71.05 7.50
N GLN A 138 3.58 70.34 7.75
CA GLN A 138 4.56 69.98 6.72
C GLN A 138 3.98 69.07 5.63
N LEU A 139 3.09 68.14 5.99
CA LEU A 139 2.37 67.31 5.02
C LEU A 139 1.37 68.16 4.22
N ALA A 140 0.64 69.05 4.88
CA ALA A 140 -0.24 69.99 4.21
C ALA A 140 0.53 70.93 3.26
N ASP A 141 1.73 71.36 3.63
CA ASP A 141 2.62 72.17 2.77
C ASP A 141 3.24 71.35 1.64
N TYR A 142 3.55 70.08 1.86
CA TYR A 142 3.96 69.14 0.80
C TYR A 142 2.83 68.91 -0.21
N PHE A 143 1.59 68.75 0.26
CA PHE A 143 0.42 68.61 -0.60
C PHE A 143 0.01 69.93 -1.28
N ARG A 144 0.17 71.08 -0.63
CA ARG A 144 0.02 72.42 -1.27
C ARG A 144 1.18 72.73 -2.24
N GLY A 145 2.35 72.16 -2.03
CA GLY A 145 3.56 72.37 -2.82
C GLY A 145 3.59 71.65 -4.16
N ARG A 146 2.55 70.89 -4.53
CA ARG A 146 2.41 70.29 -5.87
C ARG A 146 1.65 71.18 -6.87
N GLY A 147 1.32 72.42 -6.51
CA GLY A 147 0.57 73.34 -7.37
C GLY A 147 0.83 74.82 -7.10
N ARG A 148 2.09 75.25 -7.01
CA ARG A 148 2.44 76.68 -7.11
C ARG A 148 3.44 76.91 -8.22
N ASP A 149 2.96 76.84 -9.45
CA ASP A 149 3.42 77.78 -10.45
C ASP A 149 2.63 79.07 -10.23
N VAL A 150 3.36 80.14 -9.89
CA VAL A 150 2.81 81.48 -9.69
C VAL A 150 2.34 81.98 -11.06
N THR A 151 1.03 81.84 -11.34
CA THR A 151 0.12 82.85 -11.90
C THR A 151 -1.18 82.16 -12.31
N ALA A 152 -2.14 82.04 -11.39
CA ALA A 152 -3.53 81.85 -11.78
C ALA A 152 -4.46 82.55 -10.78
N ARG A 153 -5.48 83.19 -11.34
CA ARG A 153 -6.52 83.95 -10.64
C ARG A 153 -7.27 83.04 -9.67
N GLY A 154 -7.92 83.62 -8.65
CA GLY A 154 -8.60 82.93 -7.55
C GLY A 154 -9.78 82.01 -7.90
N ASP A 155 -9.94 81.59 -9.16
CA ASP A 155 -10.94 80.63 -9.61
C ASP A 155 -10.39 79.18 -9.64
N ASP A 156 -9.08 78.96 -9.86
CA ASP A 156 -8.49 77.60 -10.00
C ASP A 156 -8.39 76.82 -8.67
N VAL A 157 -8.32 77.52 -7.53
CA VAL A 157 -8.29 76.87 -6.20
C VAL A 157 -9.65 76.24 -5.86
N SER A 158 -10.74 76.74 -6.45
CA SER A 158 -12.07 76.14 -6.29
C SER A 158 -12.16 74.81 -7.04
N ASP A 159 -11.58 74.72 -8.23
CA ASP A 159 -11.62 73.52 -9.08
C ASP A 159 -10.74 72.37 -8.54
N ASP A 160 -9.60 72.69 -7.92
CA ASP A 160 -8.77 71.67 -7.25
C ASP A 160 -9.45 71.13 -5.96
N VAL A 161 -10.16 72.00 -5.23
CA VAL A 161 -10.89 71.60 -4.01
C VAL A 161 -12.12 70.75 -4.36
N THR A 162 -12.83 71.07 -5.45
CA THR A 162 -13.94 70.24 -5.94
C THR A 162 -13.44 68.90 -6.50
N ALA A 163 -12.32 68.86 -7.23
CA ALA A 163 -11.72 67.62 -7.73
C ALA A 163 -11.27 66.67 -6.58
N VAL A 164 -10.67 67.22 -5.53
CA VAL A 164 -10.30 66.44 -4.32
C VAL A 164 -11.55 65.94 -3.58
N ALA A 165 -12.62 66.76 -3.51
CA ALA A 165 -13.89 66.34 -2.91
C ALA A 165 -14.57 65.21 -3.72
N GLU A 166 -14.51 65.28 -5.05
CA GLU A 166 -15.04 64.26 -5.95
C GLU A 166 -14.26 62.94 -5.85
N GLU A 167 -12.93 62.97 -5.81
CA GLU A 167 -12.12 61.76 -5.62
C GLU A 167 -12.36 61.16 -4.23
N LEU A 168 -12.48 61.98 -3.19
CA LEU A 168 -12.80 61.51 -1.83
C LEU A 168 -14.21 60.89 -1.77
N ALA A 169 -15.19 61.45 -2.49
CA ALA A 169 -16.51 60.86 -2.65
C ALA A 169 -16.46 59.54 -3.43
N ALA A 170 -15.65 59.45 -4.49
CA ALA A 170 -15.44 58.21 -5.24
C ALA A 170 -14.79 57.13 -4.37
N GLN A 171 -13.81 57.47 -3.54
CA GLN A 171 -13.16 56.55 -2.60
C GLN A 171 -14.12 56.09 -1.50
N ARG A 172 -14.96 56.97 -0.96
CA ARG A 172 -16.02 56.61 -0.01
C ARG A 172 -16.99 55.60 -0.63
N ARG A 173 -17.48 55.86 -1.85
CA ARG A 173 -18.35 54.93 -2.59
C ARG A 173 -17.66 53.58 -2.84
N ARG A 174 -16.37 53.56 -3.17
CA ARG A 174 -15.58 52.31 -3.34
C ARG A 174 -15.47 51.52 -2.03
N LEU A 175 -15.24 52.20 -0.91
CA LEU A 175 -15.19 51.56 0.42
C LEU A 175 -16.56 51.03 0.85
N GLU A 176 -17.63 51.78 0.62
CA GLU A 176 -19.00 51.33 0.86
C GLU A 176 -19.35 50.10 0.01
N ALA A 177 -18.98 50.10 -1.27
CA ALA A 177 -19.16 48.93 -2.14
C ALA A 177 -18.34 47.71 -1.65
N ALA A 178 -17.09 47.93 -1.22
CA ALA A 178 -16.22 46.87 -0.70
C ALA A 178 -16.74 46.29 0.63
N THR A 179 -17.23 47.14 1.53
CA THR A 179 -17.81 46.72 2.82
C THR A 179 -19.13 45.98 2.61
N ALA A 180 -20.00 46.44 1.70
CA ALA A 180 -21.21 45.72 1.31
C ALA A 180 -20.87 44.34 0.71
N ARG A 181 -19.85 44.26 -0.14
CA ARG A 181 -19.37 42.98 -0.69
C ARG A 181 -18.84 42.04 0.40
N ARG A 182 -18.05 42.56 1.35
CA ARG A 182 -17.54 41.77 2.48
C ARG A 182 -18.68 41.23 3.35
N ARG A 183 -19.72 42.03 3.62
CA ARG A 183 -20.91 41.58 4.37
C ARG A 183 -21.66 40.46 3.64
N ARG A 184 -21.84 40.56 2.32
CA ARG A 184 -22.46 39.50 1.50
C ARG A 184 -21.67 38.18 1.57
N LEU A 185 -20.35 38.25 1.39
CA LEU A 185 -19.48 37.07 1.46
C LEU A 185 -19.46 36.45 2.86
N ALA A 186 -19.46 37.27 3.93
CA ALA A 186 -19.55 36.78 5.30
C ALA A 186 -20.86 36.00 5.54
N GLY A 187 -22.00 36.53 5.07
CA GLY A 187 -23.28 35.83 5.17
C GLY A 187 -23.32 34.50 4.41
N GLN A 188 -22.68 34.42 3.24
CA GLN A 188 -22.53 33.16 2.49
C GLN A 188 -21.64 32.15 3.22
N LEU A 189 -20.55 32.60 3.85
CA LEU A 189 -19.70 31.72 4.64
C LEU A 189 -20.44 31.20 5.88
N GLU A 190 -21.24 32.04 6.54
CA GLU A 190 -22.07 31.63 7.68
C GLU A 190 -23.15 30.63 7.28
N SER A 191 -23.80 30.82 6.12
CA SER A 191 -24.79 29.84 5.63
C SER A 191 -24.13 28.50 5.30
N LEU A 192 -22.97 28.49 4.65
CA LEU A 192 -22.21 27.27 4.37
C LEU A 192 -21.74 26.59 5.66
N ARG A 193 -21.25 27.35 6.65
CA ARG A 193 -20.86 26.82 7.96
C ARG A 193 -22.02 26.15 8.70
N ARG A 194 -23.26 26.61 8.49
CA ARG A 194 -24.46 26.00 9.07
C ARG A 194 -24.93 24.77 8.29
N LEU A 195 -24.83 24.78 6.97
CA LEU A 195 -25.30 23.68 6.10
C LEU A 195 -24.36 22.48 6.09
N TYR A 196 -23.05 22.71 6.09
CA TYR A 196 -22.05 21.64 6.03
C TYR A 196 -22.20 20.57 7.13
N PRO A 197 -22.33 20.92 8.43
CA PRO A 197 -22.52 19.91 9.48
C PRO A 197 -23.85 19.16 9.34
N GLN A 198 -24.90 19.80 8.80
CA GLN A 198 -26.18 19.12 8.58
C GLN A 198 -26.07 18.07 7.47
N VAL A 199 -25.40 18.40 6.36
CA VAL A 199 -25.15 17.45 5.27
C VAL A 199 -24.24 16.32 5.76
N LEU A 200 -23.17 16.65 6.48
CA LEU A 200 -22.24 15.65 7.01
C LEU A 200 -22.92 14.73 8.03
N GLY A 201 -23.81 15.27 8.88
CA GLY A 201 -24.64 14.48 9.79
C GLY A 201 -25.62 13.56 9.04
N ARG A 202 -26.25 14.03 7.96
CA ARG A 202 -27.10 13.18 7.10
C ARG A 202 -26.30 12.06 6.44
N CYS A 203 -25.13 12.36 5.90
CA CYS A 203 -24.24 11.35 5.32
C CYS A 203 -23.78 10.34 6.37
N GLY A 204 -23.43 10.79 7.58
CA GLY A 204 -23.09 9.92 8.70
C GLY A 204 -24.25 9.00 9.10
N ALA A 205 -25.47 9.52 9.18
CA ALA A 205 -26.66 8.72 9.47
C ALA A 205 -26.94 7.67 8.38
N LEU A 206 -26.76 8.02 7.10
CA LEU A 206 -26.89 7.06 5.99
C LEU A 206 -25.83 5.98 6.03
N LEU A 207 -24.57 6.33 6.33
CA LEU A 207 -23.49 5.38 6.49
C LEU A 207 -23.72 4.45 7.68
N GLY A 208 -24.24 4.97 8.79
CA GLY A 208 -24.64 4.16 9.95
C GLY A 208 -25.70 3.13 9.60
N ARG A 209 -26.78 3.55 8.92
CA ARG A 209 -27.84 2.62 8.44
C ARG A 209 -27.32 1.57 7.47
N LEU A 210 -26.40 1.93 6.58
CA LEU A 210 -25.76 0.97 5.67
C LEU A 210 -24.90 -0.03 6.42
N GLN A 211 -24.20 0.40 7.47
CA GLN A 211 -23.41 -0.50 8.31
C GLN A 211 -24.29 -1.46 9.10
N GLU A 212 -25.40 -0.98 9.68
CA GLU A 212 -26.40 -1.81 10.36
C GLU A 212 -26.99 -2.85 9.41
N ALA A 213 -27.44 -2.45 8.22
CA ALA A 213 -27.97 -3.37 7.22
C ALA A 213 -26.93 -4.41 6.77
N ARG A 214 -25.66 -4.03 6.68
CA ARG A 214 -24.56 -4.99 6.39
C ARG A 214 -24.34 -5.97 7.53
N ALA A 215 -24.41 -5.51 8.78
CA ALA A 215 -24.26 -6.37 9.95
C ALA A 215 -25.41 -7.38 10.05
N GLU A 216 -26.65 -6.93 9.85
CA GLU A 216 -27.83 -7.79 9.77
C GLU A 216 -27.70 -8.82 8.63
N GLY A 217 -27.24 -8.38 7.45
CA GLY A 217 -26.95 -9.26 6.32
C GLY A 217 -25.94 -10.36 6.66
N ALA A 218 -24.81 -9.98 7.28
CA ALA A 218 -23.78 -10.92 7.70
C ALA A 218 -24.28 -11.93 8.77
N GLU A 219 -25.14 -11.48 9.70
CA GLU A 219 -25.72 -12.37 10.70
C GLU A 219 -26.69 -13.39 10.06
N LEU A 220 -27.52 -12.94 9.12
CA LEU A 220 -28.41 -13.84 8.36
C LEU A 220 -27.61 -14.86 7.54
N GLU A 221 -26.54 -14.44 6.89
CA GLU A 221 -25.64 -15.34 6.15
C GLU A 221 -24.98 -16.35 7.10
N ARG A 222 -24.51 -15.92 8.27
CA ARG A 222 -23.97 -16.83 9.28
C ARG A 222 -24.99 -17.86 9.74
N ARG A 223 -26.23 -17.44 10.03
CA ARG A 223 -27.32 -18.35 10.43
C ARG A 223 -27.69 -19.32 9.31
N ARG A 224 -27.72 -18.85 8.06
CA ARG A 224 -27.95 -19.70 6.87
C ARG A 224 -26.82 -20.73 6.70
N GLY A 225 -25.57 -20.32 6.89
CA GLY A 225 -24.41 -21.23 6.87
C GLY A 225 -24.56 -22.35 7.89
N LEU A 226 -24.80 -22.01 9.16
CA LEU A 226 -25.01 -22.99 10.23
C LEU A 226 -26.19 -23.94 9.95
N TYR A 227 -27.29 -23.42 9.40
CA TYR A 227 -28.43 -24.25 9.00
C TYR A 227 -28.06 -25.25 7.89
N LEU A 228 -27.34 -24.78 6.86
CA LEU A 228 -26.91 -25.63 5.75
C LEU A 228 -25.90 -26.68 6.19
N GLU A 229 -24.98 -26.34 7.08
CA GLU A 229 -24.04 -27.29 7.70
C GLU A 229 -24.78 -28.37 8.48
N ALA A 230 -25.71 -27.98 9.35
CA ALA A 230 -26.53 -28.93 10.11
C ALA A 230 -27.38 -29.81 9.19
N LYS A 231 -27.98 -29.24 8.15
CA LYS A 231 -28.75 -29.99 7.15
C LYS A 231 -27.86 -30.96 6.38
N GLY A 232 -26.67 -30.54 5.98
CA GLY A 232 -25.66 -31.38 5.32
C GLY A 232 -25.24 -32.55 6.20
N ALA A 233 -24.91 -32.28 7.46
CA ALA A 233 -24.57 -33.33 8.44
C ALA A 233 -25.71 -34.32 8.64
N ALA A 234 -26.96 -33.85 8.75
CA ALA A 234 -28.13 -34.71 8.85
C ALA A 234 -28.33 -35.58 7.59
N THR A 235 -28.12 -35.03 6.40
CA THR A 235 -28.20 -35.80 5.15
C THR A 235 -27.12 -36.86 5.04
N LEU A 236 -25.89 -36.57 5.48
CA LEU A 236 -24.79 -37.55 5.48
C LEU A 236 -25.08 -38.70 6.45
N LEU A 237 -25.55 -38.38 7.66
CA LEU A 237 -25.97 -39.39 8.63
C LEU A 237 -27.10 -40.26 8.09
N LYS A 238 -28.07 -39.65 7.38
CA LYS A 238 -29.14 -40.40 6.72
C LYS A 238 -28.59 -41.35 5.67
N ILE A 239 -27.73 -40.88 4.76
CA ILE A 239 -27.11 -41.73 3.74
C ILE A 239 -26.36 -42.90 4.40
N ARG A 240 -25.58 -42.62 5.46
CA ARG A 240 -24.82 -43.67 6.15
C ARG A 240 -25.73 -44.70 6.82
N LEU A 241 -26.86 -44.26 7.37
CA LEU A 241 -27.85 -45.15 7.96
C LEU A 241 -28.46 -46.06 6.89
N GLU A 242 -28.86 -45.51 5.75
CA GLU A 242 -29.38 -46.31 4.62
C GLU A 242 -28.33 -47.30 4.09
N GLU A 243 -27.06 -46.90 3.99
CA GLU A 243 -25.97 -47.80 3.59
C GLU A 243 -25.84 -48.98 4.57
N LEU A 244 -25.87 -48.71 5.88
CA LEU A 244 -25.81 -49.76 6.89
C LEU A 244 -27.06 -50.66 6.84
N THR A 245 -28.25 -50.09 6.61
CA THR A 245 -29.48 -50.85 6.41
C THR A 245 -29.34 -51.79 5.20
N LEU A 246 -28.87 -51.28 4.06
CA LEU A 246 -28.64 -52.10 2.87
C LEU A 246 -27.61 -53.20 3.12
N LEU A 247 -26.54 -52.93 3.87
CA LEU A 247 -25.55 -53.94 4.25
C LEU A 247 -26.15 -55.02 5.17
N LEU A 248 -27.00 -54.64 6.12
CA LEU A 248 -27.69 -55.60 6.99
C LEU A 248 -28.69 -56.45 6.21
N ASP A 249 -29.40 -55.85 5.25
CA ASP A 249 -30.37 -56.53 4.40
C ASP A 249 -29.68 -57.52 3.43
N THR A 250 -28.53 -57.13 2.88
CA THR A 250 -27.77 -57.96 1.92
C THR A 250 -26.93 -59.05 2.60
N TYR A 251 -26.28 -58.73 3.71
CA TYR A 251 -25.42 -59.64 4.45
C TYR A 251 -26.10 -60.14 5.73
N SER A 252 -27.01 -61.09 5.55
CA SER A 252 -27.59 -61.81 6.68
C SER A 252 -26.50 -62.57 7.47
N PRO A 253 -26.68 -62.80 8.79
CA PRO A 253 -25.69 -63.50 9.60
C PRO A 253 -25.38 -64.90 9.07
N ALA A 254 -26.36 -65.59 8.49
CA ALA A 254 -26.15 -66.88 7.85
C ALA A 254 -25.22 -66.80 6.62
N VAL A 255 -25.36 -65.75 5.81
CA VAL A 255 -24.47 -65.51 4.66
C VAL A 255 -23.06 -65.15 5.12
N LEU A 256 -22.92 -64.38 6.20
CA LEU A 256 -21.61 -64.07 6.78
C LEU A 256 -20.91 -65.31 7.35
N GLU A 257 -21.63 -66.20 8.03
CA GLU A 257 -21.08 -67.48 8.50
C GLU A 257 -20.65 -68.37 7.32
N ALA A 258 -21.45 -68.43 6.25
CA ALA A 258 -21.07 -69.14 5.04
C ALA A 258 -19.77 -68.58 4.44
N HIS A 259 -19.64 -67.24 4.34
CA HIS A 259 -18.42 -66.60 3.86
C HIS A 259 -17.21 -66.86 4.78
N ARG A 260 -17.40 -66.92 6.11
CA ARG A 260 -16.35 -67.28 7.07
C ARG A 260 -15.84 -68.70 6.83
N VAL A 261 -16.75 -69.66 6.66
CA VAL A 261 -16.40 -71.07 6.39
C VAL A 261 -15.70 -71.22 5.03
N ILE A 262 -16.18 -70.52 4.01
CA ILE A 262 -15.54 -70.53 2.69
C ILE A 262 -14.12 -69.96 2.79
N ARG A 263 -13.95 -68.82 3.46
CA ARG A 263 -12.65 -68.19 3.66
C ARG A 263 -11.68 -69.10 4.39
N SER A 264 -12.08 -69.69 5.52
CA SER A 264 -11.20 -70.59 6.28
C SER A 264 -10.79 -71.83 5.49
N ARG A 265 -11.68 -72.36 4.64
CA ARG A 265 -11.35 -73.49 3.74
C ARG A 265 -10.37 -73.08 2.65
N LEU A 266 -10.55 -71.91 2.04
CA LEU A 266 -9.64 -71.39 1.03
C LEU A 266 -8.26 -71.09 1.62
N GLU A 267 -8.19 -70.47 2.80
CA GLU A 267 -6.95 -70.23 3.52
C GLU A 267 -6.23 -71.54 3.86
N ALA A 268 -6.95 -72.55 4.36
CA ALA A 268 -6.37 -73.86 4.64
C ALA A 268 -5.87 -74.56 3.36
N ALA A 269 -6.61 -74.46 2.25
CA ALA A 269 -6.20 -75.02 0.97
C ALA A 269 -4.96 -74.30 0.41
N LEU A 270 -4.91 -72.98 0.54
CA LEU A 270 -3.76 -72.16 0.14
C LEU A 270 -2.52 -72.58 0.92
N SER A 271 -2.59 -72.64 2.25
CA SER A 271 -1.45 -73.02 3.08
C SER A 271 -0.96 -74.45 2.81
N ARG A 272 -1.88 -75.37 2.48
CA ARG A 272 -1.49 -76.73 2.05
C ARG A 272 -0.76 -76.71 0.71
N ALA A 273 -1.29 -76.00 -0.28
CA ALA A 273 -0.66 -75.89 -1.59
C ALA A 273 0.71 -75.21 -1.50
N GLU A 274 0.85 -74.18 -0.66
CA GLU A 274 2.13 -73.54 -0.37
C GLU A 274 3.13 -74.50 0.27
N GLY A 275 2.67 -75.31 1.24
CA GLY A 275 3.49 -76.35 1.88
C GLY A 275 3.90 -77.48 0.94
N GLU A 276 3.00 -77.92 0.06
CA GLU A 276 3.29 -78.91 -0.99
C GLU A 276 4.31 -78.35 -2.00
N LEU A 277 4.15 -77.08 -2.39
CA LEU A 277 5.06 -76.40 -3.29
C LEU A 277 6.44 -76.18 -2.66
N SER A 278 6.52 -75.81 -1.38
CA SER A 278 7.81 -75.75 -0.67
C SER A 278 8.45 -77.12 -0.56
N GLY A 279 7.69 -78.16 -0.19
CA GLY A 279 8.21 -79.53 -0.13
C GLY A 279 8.68 -80.07 -1.47
N ALA A 280 7.95 -79.79 -2.56
CA ALA A 280 8.37 -80.15 -3.91
C ALA A 280 9.65 -79.42 -4.34
N ARG A 281 9.80 -78.14 -3.97
CA ARG A 281 11.03 -77.37 -4.20
C ARG A 281 12.21 -77.98 -3.44
N GLU A 282 12.04 -78.30 -2.16
CA GLU A 282 13.09 -78.95 -1.36
C GLU A 282 13.49 -80.32 -1.94
N ALA A 283 12.52 -81.13 -2.37
CA ALA A 283 12.80 -82.40 -3.02
C ALA A 283 13.54 -82.23 -4.35
N LEU A 284 13.19 -81.22 -5.16
CA LEU A 284 13.92 -80.88 -6.37
C LEU A 284 15.35 -80.47 -6.04
N GLU A 285 15.58 -79.60 -5.04
CA GLU A 285 16.92 -79.21 -4.62
C GLU A 285 17.76 -80.42 -4.16
N ALA A 286 17.15 -81.36 -3.42
CA ALA A 286 17.82 -82.59 -3.01
C ALA A 286 18.24 -83.46 -4.21
N LEU A 287 17.38 -83.57 -5.23
CA LEU A 287 17.71 -84.29 -6.47
C LEU A 287 18.79 -83.56 -7.28
N HIS A 288 18.74 -82.23 -7.36
CA HIS A 288 19.78 -81.43 -8.01
C HIS A 288 21.14 -81.61 -7.30
N ALA A 289 21.16 -81.66 -5.97
CA ALA A 289 22.37 -81.89 -5.19
C ALA A 289 22.99 -83.29 -5.42
N LEU A 290 22.19 -84.32 -5.73
CA LEU A 290 22.66 -85.66 -6.07
C LEU A 290 23.26 -85.75 -7.49
N GLY A 291 22.82 -84.89 -8.42
CA GLY A 291 23.30 -84.81 -9.80
C GLY A 291 24.83 -84.82 -9.98
N PRO A 292 25.61 -83.95 -9.33
CA PRO A 292 27.07 -83.94 -9.47
C PRO A 292 27.73 -85.22 -8.95
N GLY A 293 27.17 -85.87 -7.91
CA GLY A 293 27.65 -87.15 -7.39
C GLY A 293 27.49 -88.28 -8.42
N PHE A 294 26.34 -88.36 -9.09
CA PHE A 294 26.11 -89.30 -10.18
C PHE A 294 27.02 -89.03 -11.39
N GLN A 295 27.23 -87.77 -11.75
CA GLN A 295 28.14 -87.39 -12.85
C GLN A 295 29.58 -87.83 -12.55
N ALA A 296 30.06 -87.62 -11.33
CA ALA A 296 31.39 -88.06 -10.90
C ALA A 296 31.52 -89.59 -10.96
N ALA A 297 30.54 -90.33 -10.42
CA ALA A 297 30.53 -91.78 -10.47
C ALA A 297 30.47 -92.33 -11.91
N ALA A 298 29.68 -91.71 -12.79
CA ALA A 298 29.62 -92.08 -14.21
C ALA A 298 30.95 -91.84 -14.93
N ALA A 299 31.63 -90.72 -14.63
CA ALA A 299 32.96 -90.43 -15.17
C ALA A 299 34.01 -91.45 -14.70
N GLU A 300 34.00 -91.83 -13.43
CA GLU A 300 34.89 -92.87 -12.90
C GLU A 300 34.64 -94.24 -13.54
N TYR A 301 33.38 -94.63 -13.67
CA TYR A 301 32.99 -95.86 -14.36
C TYR A 301 33.44 -95.84 -15.83
N GLY A 302 33.29 -94.71 -16.54
CA GLY A 302 33.79 -94.49 -17.89
C GLY A 302 35.30 -94.72 -18.00
N ARG A 303 36.09 -94.08 -17.12
CA ARG A 303 37.54 -94.27 -17.03
C ARG A 303 37.92 -95.73 -16.79
N LEU A 304 37.21 -96.41 -15.89
CA LEU A 304 37.43 -97.84 -15.61
C LEU A 304 37.15 -98.70 -16.85
N ARG A 305 36.06 -98.44 -17.59
CA ARG A 305 35.76 -99.15 -18.85
C ARG A 305 36.84 -98.93 -19.89
N GLU A 306 37.32 -97.69 -20.06
CA GLU A 306 38.42 -97.38 -20.98
C GLU A 306 39.70 -98.13 -20.59
N ARG A 307 40.06 -98.15 -19.31
CA ARG A 307 41.22 -98.89 -18.81
C ARG A 307 41.08 -100.40 -19.04
N ILE A 308 39.90 -100.96 -18.84
CA ILE A 308 39.62 -102.38 -19.15
C ILE A 308 39.75 -102.63 -20.65
N ARG A 309 39.17 -101.76 -21.49
CA ARG A 309 39.29 -101.86 -22.96
C ARG A 309 40.75 -101.78 -23.40
N HIS A 310 41.52 -100.84 -22.86
CA HIS A 310 42.94 -100.67 -23.16
C HIS A 310 43.75 -101.89 -22.73
N ARG A 311 43.54 -102.39 -21.50
CA ARG A 311 44.20 -103.63 -21.02
C ARG A 311 43.85 -104.84 -21.90
N ARG A 312 42.58 -105.00 -22.28
CA ARG A 312 42.15 -106.05 -23.21
C ARG A 312 42.78 -105.90 -24.60
N TRP A 313 42.92 -104.68 -25.10
CA TRP A 313 43.63 -104.40 -26.35
C TRP A 313 45.12 -104.73 -26.22
N ALA A 314 45.80 -104.32 -25.15
CA ALA A 314 47.21 -104.58 -24.90
C ALA A 314 47.50 -106.09 -24.78
N LEU A 315 46.62 -106.83 -24.08
CA LEU A 315 46.71 -108.30 -24.01
C LEU A 315 46.60 -108.94 -25.39
N ARG A 316 45.66 -108.48 -26.24
CA ARG A 316 45.56 -108.96 -27.62
C ARG A 316 46.79 -108.63 -28.47
N GLN A 317 47.42 -107.48 -28.24
CA GLN A 317 48.65 -107.09 -28.95
C GLN A 317 49.88 -107.89 -28.49
N LEU A 318 49.97 -108.23 -27.20
CA LEU A 318 51.01 -109.14 -26.70
C LEU A 318 50.81 -110.56 -27.26
N GLN A 319 49.56 -111.05 -27.23
CA GLN A 319 49.19 -112.34 -27.84
C GLN A 319 49.43 -112.36 -29.36
N GLY A 320 49.23 -111.24 -30.06
CA GLY A 320 49.55 -111.12 -31.50
C GLY A 320 51.04 -110.90 -31.80
N ARG A 321 51.88 -110.58 -30.82
CA ARG A 321 53.34 -110.41 -30.99
C ARG A 321 54.12 -111.67 -30.62
N ASP A 322 53.54 -112.51 -29.76
CA ASP A 322 54.01 -113.87 -29.46
C ASP A 322 53.36 -114.92 -30.39
N GLY A 323 52.59 -114.49 -31.39
CA GLY A 323 51.75 -115.33 -32.24
C GLY A 323 51.75 -114.95 -33.72
N ASP A 324 52.93 -114.66 -34.31
CA ASP A 324 53.15 -114.85 -35.76
C ASP A 324 53.76 -116.23 -36.00
N VAL A 325 53.12 -117.24 -35.41
CA VAL A 325 53.14 -118.65 -35.78
C VAL A 325 51.74 -119.16 -35.41
N THR A 326 51.06 -119.72 -36.41
CA THR A 326 49.84 -120.55 -36.38
C THR A 326 48.49 -119.88 -36.12
N ASP A 327 47.78 -119.70 -37.24
CA ASP A 327 46.55 -120.41 -37.61
C ASP A 327 45.27 -120.25 -36.79
N ASP A 328 44.33 -119.63 -37.50
CA ASP A 328 43.00 -120.14 -37.85
C ASP A 328 41.90 -120.33 -36.82
N VAL A 329 40.70 -120.17 -37.37
CA VAL A 329 39.38 -120.66 -36.93
C VAL A 329 38.65 -119.66 -36.02
N SER A 330 37.87 -118.75 -36.59
CA SER A 330 36.50 -118.91 -37.13
C SER A 330 35.42 -118.66 -36.08
N ASP A 331 34.32 -118.13 -36.61
CA ASP A 331 32.96 -118.17 -36.09
C ASP A 331 32.65 -117.26 -34.89
N ASP A 332 31.50 -116.65 -34.80
CA ASP A 332 30.40 -116.29 -35.71
C ASP A 332 29.51 -115.41 -34.81
N ASP A 333 28.46 -114.85 -35.39
CA ASP A 333 27.21 -114.61 -34.69
C ASP A 333 27.00 -113.31 -33.89
N THR A 334 26.42 -112.39 -34.66
CA THR A 334 25.03 -111.94 -34.54
C THR A 334 24.64 -110.79 -33.60
N LYS A 335 24.03 -109.81 -34.30
CA LYS A 335 22.71 -109.20 -34.04
C LYS A 335 22.62 -108.17 -32.91
N ASP A 336 22.41 -106.92 -33.31
CA ASP A 336 21.10 -106.29 -33.57
C ASP A 336 20.46 -105.81 -32.26
N GLY A 337 20.04 -104.56 -32.27
CA GLY A 337 19.08 -104.05 -31.31
C GLY A 337 19.45 -102.69 -30.71
N GLY A 338 19.07 -101.62 -31.41
CA GLY A 338 18.44 -100.50 -30.70
C GLY A 338 17.07 -100.93 -30.16
N PRO A 339 16.16 -100.02 -29.76
CA PRO A 339 16.24 -98.56 -29.80
C PRO A 339 15.65 -97.91 -28.51
N ALA A 340 15.30 -96.62 -28.65
CA ALA A 340 14.34 -95.82 -27.86
C ALA A 340 14.81 -95.24 -26.52
#